data_AF-A0A7R9HCQ9-F1
#
_entry.id   AF-A0A7R9HCQ9-F1
#
_cell.length_a   1.000
_cell.length_b   1.000
_cell.length_c   1.000
_cell.angle_alpha   90.00
_cell.angle_beta   90.00
_cell.angle_gamma   90.00
#
_symmetry.space_group_name_H-M   'P 1'
#
loop_
_entity.id
_entity.type
_entity.pdbx_description
1 polymer ?
#
loop_
_entity_poly.entity_id
_entity_poly.type
_entity_poly.pdbx_seq_one_letter_code
_entity_poly.pdbx_strand_id
1 'polypeptide(L)'
;MTAKDLSSYQPIRRPTHHIQFSNFDLYVPGPPAAGLFLESVLGALQDKVTNSSPVPPDSDPSFLNISNQSEINEPLSDNSWDFPEAVGSHVAAVDLDDLYVSVVSGLNTWYGSQLLTDGGFILNNALENFGTGSNSPAPGKRPFTLAVPMIAVQHDHICGRRLVLGAGDATVAIQLLTRLLAFGDNATLGVEAPRFRVAHGGTFLKLEDYLRARSMVVGSDESLQRQPPID
;
A
#
# COMPACT_ATOMS: atom_id res chain seq x y z
N MET A 1 9.40 -26.87 -8.18
CA MET A 1 7.94 -27.06 -8.29
C MET A 1 7.69 -28.34 -9.08
N THR A 2 6.90 -29.25 -8.53
CA THR A 2 6.53 -30.52 -9.14
C THR A 2 5.04 -30.53 -9.51
N ALA A 3 4.61 -31.46 -10.36
CA ALA A 3 3.19 -31.62 -10.68
C ALA A 3 2.33 -31.90 -9.42
N LYS A 4 2.91 -32.62 -8.45
CA LYS A 4 2.27 -32.90 -7.16
C LYS A 4 2.03 -31.64 -6.34
N ASP A 5 2.95 -30.68 -6.37
CA ASP A 5 2.79 -29.40 -5.67
C ASP A 5 1.60 -28.61 -6.23
N LEU A 6 1.42 -28.63 -7.57
CA LEU A 6 0.30 -27.95 -8.23
C LEU A 6 -1.03 -28.66 -7.97
N SER A 7 -1.10 -29.98 -8.14
CA SER A 7 -2.35 -30.73 -8.00
C SER A 7 -2.88 -30.78 -6.58
N SER A 8 -2.02 -30.57 -5.58
CA SER A 8 -2.40 -30.60 -4.16
C SER A 8 -2.72 -29.22 -3.58
N TYR A 9 -2.48 -28.14 -4.33
CA TYR A 9 -2.74 -26.79 -3.83
C TYR A 9 -4.24 -26.51 -3.69
N GLN A 10 -4.61 -25.91 -2.55
CA GLN A 10 -5.96 -25.41 -2.29
C GLN A 10 -5.91 -24.00 -1.70
N PRO A 11 -6.82 -23.09 -2.10
CA PRO A 11 -7.05 -21.84 -1.38
C PRO A 11 -7.43 -22.11 0.08
N ILE A 12 -6.95 -21.28 0.99
CA ILE A 12 -7.25 -21.40 2.43
C ILE A 12 -8.10 -20.22 2.84
N ARG A 13 -9.28 -20.49 3.40
CA ARG A 13 -10.09 -19.47 4.09
C ARG A 13 -9.51 -19.25 5.48
N ARG A 14 -9.33 -17.99 5.85
CA ARG A 14 -8.80 -17.58 7.16
C ARG A 14 -9.72 -16.53 7.78
N PRO A 15 -9.77 -16.45 9.12
CA PRO A 15 -10.40 -15.32 9.78
C PRO A 15 -9.72 -14.02 9.33
N THR A 16 -10.52 -12.97 9.20
CA THR A 16 -10.02 -11.61 8.99
C THR A 16 -9.33 -11.12 10.26
N HIS A 17 -8.29 -10.33 10.07
CA HIS A 17 -7.69 -9.52 11.11
C HIS A 17 -8.44 -8.19 11.19
N HIS A 18 -8.90 -7.82 12.38
CA HIS A 18 -9.70 -6.62 12.62
C HIS A 18 -8.85 -5.61 13.37
N ILE A 19 -8.82 -4.38 12.86
CA ILE A 19 -8.08 -3.24 13.40
C ILE A 19 -9.06 -2.09 13.60
N GLN A 20 -9.00 -1.43 14.75
CA GLN A 20 -9.70 -0.17 14.97
C GLN A 20 -8.74 0.99 14.74
N PHE A 21 -9.11 1.92 13.86
CA PHE A 21 -8.32 3.12 13.59
C PHE A 21 -9.25 4.30 13.36
N SER A 22 -9.06 5.39 14.10
CA SER A 22 -10.02 6.48 14.18
C SER A 22 -11.43 5.96 14.54
N ASN A 23 -12.46 6.33 13.79
CA ASN A 23 -13.83 5.82 13.91
C ASN A 23 -14.18 4.72 12.88
N PHE A 24 -13.18 3.96 12.42
CA PHE A 24 -13.33 2.90 11.43
C PHE A 24 -12.90 1.53 11.97
N ASP A 25 -13.70 0.53 11.63
CA ASP A 25 -13.34 -0.88 11.68
C ASP A 25 -12.68 -1.27 10.35
N LEU A 26 -11.40 -1.64 10.40
CA LEU A 26 -10.60 -2.06 9.27
C LEU A 26 -10.42 -3.58 9.28
N TYR A 27 -10.81 -4.23 8.19
CA TYR A 27 -10.67 -5.66 7.99
C TYR A 27 -9.57 -5.95 6.96
N VAL A 28 -8.55 -6.69 7.39
CA VAL A 28 -7.38 -7.05 6.57
C VAL A 28 -7.03 -8.53 6.76
N PRO A 29 -6.21 -9.14 5.89
CA PRO A 29 -5.75 -10.50 6.13
C PRO A 29 -4.69 -10.54 7.25
N GLY A 30 -4.78 -11.54 8.12
CA GLY A 30 -3.70 -11.87 9.06
C GLY A 30 -2.50 -12.56 8.36
N PRO A 31 -1.56 -13.13 9.15
CA PRO A 31 -0.40 -13.84 8.62
C PRO A 31 -0.77 -14.93 7.58
N PRO A 32 0.02 -15.08 6.50
CA PRO A 32 1.34 -14.49 6.27
C PRO A 32 1.32 -13.11 5.56
N ALA A 33 0.18 -12.43 5.48
CA ALA A 33 0.12 -11.08 4.90
C ALA A 33 0.45 -9.99 5.93
N ALA A 34 0.63 -8.76 5.46
CA ALA A 34 1.06 -7.61 6.24
C ALA A 34 0.00 -6.96 7.16
N GLY A 35 -1.12 -7.62 7.46
CA GLY A 35 -2.17 -7.05 8.31
C GLY A 35 -1.69 -6.63 9.71
N LEU A 36 -0.86 -7.46 10.36
CA LEU A 36 -0.29 -7.13 11.68
C LEU A 36 0.72 -5.97 11.62
N PHE A 37 1.46 -5.88 10.51
CA PHE A 37 2.35 -4.74 10.28
C PHE A 37 1.54 -3.45 10.13
N LEU A 38 0.44 -3.51 9.38
CA LEU A 38 -0.49 -2.40 9.23
C LEU A 38 -1.02 -1.92 10.60
N GLU A 39 -1.47 -2.84 11.45
CA GLU A 39 -1.94 -2.54 12.81
C GLU A 39 -0.88 -1.83 13.64
N SER A 40 0.37 -2.34 13.65
CA SER A 40 1.44 -1.73 14.45
C SER A 40 1.73 -0.28 14.06
N VAL A 41 1.73 0.03 12.76
CA VAL A 41 2.02 1.38 12.28
C VAL A 41 0.82 2.30 12.47
N LEU A 42 -0.38 1.83 12.18
CA LEU A 42 -1.61 2.61 12.42
C LEU A 42 -1.80 2.93 13.91
N GLY A 43 -1.51 1.98 14.80
CA GLY A 43 -1.51 2.22 16.25
C GLY A 43 -0.55 3.33 16.66
N ALA A 44 0.69 3.28 16.18
CA ALA A 44 1.68 4.34 16.44
C ALA A 44 1.30 5.70 15.83
N LEU A 45 0.60 5.71 14.68
CA LEU A 45 0.09 6.93 14.06
C LEU A 45 -1.13 7.49 14.81
N GLN A 46 -2.00 6.63 15.33
CA GLN A 46 -3.19 7.03 16.09
C GLN A 46 -2.80 7.95 17.25
N ASP A 47 -1.78 7.56 18.02
CA ASP A 47 -1.25 8.34 19.15
C ASP A 47 -0.72 9.73 18.73
N LYS A 48 -0.21 9.86 17.50
CA LYS A 48 0.31 11.14 16.99
C LYS A 48 -0.80 12.01 16.43
N VAL A 49 -1.73 11.43 15.66
CA VAL A 49 -2.87 12.15 15.07
C VAL A 49 -3.75 12.76 16.16
N THR A 50 -4.02 12.04 17.24
CA THR A 50 -4.82 12.56 18.36
C THR A 50 -4.16 13.74 19.08
N ASN A 51 -2.84 13.88 18.95
CA ASN A 51 -2.05 14.89 19.64
C ASN A 51 -1.58 16.03 18.74
N SER A 52 -1.89 16.00 17.43
CA SER A 52 -1.47 17.01 16.45
C SER A 52 -2.64 17.82 15.91
N SER A 53 -2.48 19.13 15.77
CA SER A 53 -3.45 19.99 15.07
C SER A 53 -3.49 19.65 13.56
N PRO A 54 -4.65 19.81 12.88
CA PRO A 54 -4.77 19.54 11.45
C PRO A 54 -3.79 20.43 10.65
N VAL A 55 -2.92 19.80 9.86
CA VAL A 55 -2.01 20.51 8.96
C VAL A 55 -2.73 20.67 7.60
N PRO A 56 -2.89 21.89 7.05
CA PRO A 56 -3.56 22.11 5.78
C PRO A 56 -2.85 21.39 4.62
N PRO A 57 -3.59 20.94 3.57
CA PRO A 57 -3.02 20.22 2.43
C PRO A 57 -1.95 20.99 1.65
N ASP A 58 -1.99 22.32 1.71
CA ASP A 58 -1.10 23.24 1.01
C ASP A 58 0.06 23.76 1.87
N SER A 59 0.29 23.21 3.07
CA SER A 59 1.49 23.56 3.83
C SER A 59 2.71 23.04 3.07
N ASP A 60 3.49 23.98 2.56
CA ASP A 60 4.84 23.86 2.02
C ASP A 60 5.56 22.54 2.42
N PRO A 61 6.09 21.75 1.46
CA PRO A 61 6.85 20.52 1.75
C PRO A 61 8.05 20.74 2.69
N SER A 62 8.35 21.98 3.07
CA SER A 62 9.24 22.30 4.18
C SER A 62 8.84 21.69 5.54
N PHE A 63 7.64 21.10 5.73
CA PHE A 63 7.38 20.24 6.89
C PHE A 63 8.20 18.93 6.87
N LEU A 64 8.67 18.50 5.69
CA LEU A 64 9.64 17.40 5.54
C LEU A 64 11.08 17.87 5.84
N ASN A 65 11.28 19.15 6.18
CA ASN A 65 12.53 19.61 6.76
C ASN A 65 12.58 19.07 8.19
N ILE A 66 12.90 17.78 8.31
CA ILE A 66 13.25 17.11 9.56
C ILE A 66 14.56 17.74 10.00
N SER A 67 14.48 18.94 10.56
CA SER A 67 15.58 19.58 11.26
C SER A 67 15.79 18.78 12.53
N ASN A 68 16.73 17.84 12.48
CA ASN A 68 17.40 17.24 13.64
C ASN A 68 16.51 17.06 14.88
N GLN A 69 15.41 16.32 14.76
CA GLN A 69 14.78 15.74 15.95
C GLN A 69 15.41 14.36 16.17
N SER A 70 16.50 14.43 16.91
CA SER A 70 17.13 13.37 17.67
C SER A 70 16.09 12.64 18.55
N GLU A 71 15.30 11.72 18.01
CA GLU A 71 14.54 10.72 18.79
C GLU A 71 13.86 9.63 17.92
N ILE A 72 14.54 9.16 16.87
CA ILE A 72 14.36 7.78 16.40
C ILE A 72 15.69 7.05 16.65
N ASN A 73 16.11 7.04 17.92
CA ASN A 73 17.31 6.35 18.40
C ASN A 73 17.03 4.92 18.83
N GLU A 74 15.98 4.29 18.29
CA GLU A 74 16.03 2.85 18.14
C GLU A 74 16.69 2.62 16.78
N PRO A 75 17.89 2.01 16.71
CA PRO A 75 18.34 1.51 15.42
C PRO A 75 17.19 0.65 14.92
N LEU A 76 16.62 1.00 13.75
CA LEU A 76 15.85 0.03 12.98
C LEU A 76 16.81 -1.16 12.88
N SER A 77 16.58 -2.16 13.73
CA SER A 77 17.47 -3.29 13.90
C SER A 77 17.86 -3.74 12.51
N ASP A 78 19.16 -3.99 12.28
CA ASP A 78 19.79 -4.48 11.06
C ASP A 78 19.18 -5.82 10.60
N ASN A 79 17.90 -5.75 10.29
CA ASN A 79 17.01 -6.69 9.67
C ASN A 79 16.63 -5.95 8.40
N SER A 80 17.57 -5.86 7.47
CA SER A 80 17.33 -5.32 6.14
C SER A 80 16.22 -6.13 5.50
N TRP A 81 14.98 -5.65 5.67
CA TRP A 81 13.83 -6.14 4.95
C TRP A 81 13.96 -5.63 3.52
N ASP A 82 14.87 -6.26 2.77
CA ASP A 82 15.03 -6.05 1.33
C ASP A 82 13.89 -6.72 0.60
N PHE A 83 12.71 -6.09 0.68
CA PHE A 83 11.62 -6.45 -0.21
C PHE A 83 11.95 -5.86 -1.58
N PRO A 84 12.04 -6.70 -2.63
CA PRO A 84 12.02 -6.15 -3.98
C PRO A 84 10.69 -5.41 -4.17
N GLU A 85 10.69 -4.34 -4.99
CA GLU A 85 9.56 -3.41 -5.09
C GLU A 85 8.24 -4.18 -5.29
N ALA A 86 7.45 -4.24 -4.23
CA ALA A 86 6.27 -5.10 -4.17
C ALA A 86 5.19 -4.50 -5.05
N VAL A 87 4.65 -5.31 -5.95
CA VAL A 87 3.63 -4.89 -6.90
C VAL A 87 2.47 -5.85 -6.91
N GLY A 88 1.29 -5.27 -7.06
CA GLY A 88 0.05 -6.00 -7.16
C GLY A 88 -1.00 -5.12 -7.81
N SER A 89 -1.89 -5.75 -8.57
CA SER A 89 -3.11 -5.12 -9.02
C SER A 89 -4.18 -5.31 -7.96
N HIS A 90 -4.92 -4.24 -7.70
CA HIS A 90 -6.07 -4.25 -6.81
C HIS A 90 -7.35 -4.19 -7.62
N VAL A 91 -8.33 -5.00 -7.22
CA VAL A 91 -9.71 -4.95 -7.74
C VAL A 91 -10.65 -4.86 -6.55
N ALA A 92 -11.58 -3.91 -6.63
CA ALA A 92 -12.67 -3.74 -5.67
C ALA A 92 -14.02 -3.90 -6.37
N ALA A 93 -14.95 -4.55 -5.70
CA ALA A 93 -16.35 -4.60 -6.10
C ALA A 93 -17.24 -4.42 -4.87
N VAL A 94 -18.36 -3.72 -5.07
CA VAL A 94 -19.39 -3.48 -4.06
C VAL A 94 -20.75 -3.67 -4.72
N ASP A 95 -21.73 -4.20 -3.99
CA ASP A 95 -23.11 -4.33 -4.46
C ASP A 95 -24.11 -3.55 -3.59
N LEU A 96 -25.40 -3.72 -3.90
CA LEU A 96 -26.51 -3.05 -3.19
C LEU A 96 -26.88 -3.74 -1.86
N ASP A 97 -26.38 -4.95 -1.62
CA ASP A 97 -26.69 -5.78 -0.45
C ASP A 97 -25.57 -5.72 0.61
N ASP A 98 -24.72 -4.68 0.55
CA ASP A 98 -23.54 -4.48 1.40
C ASP A 98 -22.52 -5.65 1.31
N LEU A 99 -22.41 -6.30 0.14
CA LEU A 99 -21.31 -7.22 -0.17
C LEU A 99 -20.10 -6.44 -0.67
N TYR A 100 -18.96 -6.61 0.00
CA TYR A 100 -17.70 -5.99 -0.37
C TYR A 100 -16.65 -7.04 -0.73
N VAL A 101 -15.99 -6.84 -1.87
CA VAL A 101 -14.92 -7.71 -2.35
C VAL A 101 -13.70 -6.87 -2.63
N SER A 102 -12.60 -7.16 -1.94
CA SER A 102 -11.28 -6.59 -2.23
C SER A 102 -10.30 -7.71 -2.55
N VAL A 103 -9.66 -7.64 -3.71
CA VAL A 103 -8.66 -8.61 -4.16
C VAL A 103 -7.39 -7.87 -4.54
N VAL A 104 -6.27 -8.29 -3.97
CA VAL A 104 -4.94 -7.90 -4.43
C VAL A 104 -4.26 -9.13 -5.00
N SER A 105 -3.79 -9.04 -6.23
CA SER A 105 -3.09 -10.13 -6.92
C SER A 105 -1.89 -9.59 -7.68
N GLY A 106 -0.78 -10.32 -7.66
CA GLY A 106 0.46 -9.89 -8.29
C GLY A 106 1.46 -11.03 -8.39
N LEU A 107 2.55 -10.77 -9.13
CA LEU A 107 3.64 -11.72 -9.33
C LEU A 107 4.77 -11.55 -8.29
N ASN A 108 4.51 -10.82 -7.20
CA ASN A 108 5.45 -10.26 -6.24
C ASN A 108 6.16 -9.00 -6.75
N THR A 109 7.02 -9.12 -7.75
CA THR A 109 7.73 -7.97 -8.37
C THR A 109 7.25 -7.73 -9.80
N TRP A 110 7.72 -6.65 -10.42
CA TRP A 110 7.48 -6.39 -11.84
C TRP A 110 7.93 -7.59 -12.68
N TYR A 111 6.99 -8.17 -13.44
CA TYR A 111 7.19 -9.37 -14.26
C TYR A 111 7.62 -10.64 -13.48
N GLY A 112 7.51 -10.63 -12.14
CA GLY A 112 7.81 -11.79 -11.30
C GLY A 112 9.18 -12.39 -11.56
N SER A 113 9.21 -13.71 -11.78
CA SER A 113 10.45 -14.44 -12.09
C SER A 113 10.96 -14.25 -13.52
N GLN A 114 10.18 -13.59 -14.39
CA GLN A 114 10.46 -13.44 -15.83
C GLN A 114 10.55 -14.78 -16.58
N LEU A 115 10.12 -15.88 -15.96
CA LEU A 115 10.01 -17.19 -16.60
C LEU A 115 8.65 -17.31 -17.28
N LEU A 116 8.66 -17.28 -18.61
CA LEU A 116 7.49 -17.54 -19.44
C LEU A 116 7.31 -19.04 -19.64
N THR A 117 6.13 -19.55 -19.32
CA THR A 117 5.76 -20.94 -19.59
C THR A 117 5.36 -21.12 -21.05
N ASP A 118 5.42 -22.35 -21.56
CA ASP A 118 4.94 -22.70 -22.91
C ASP A 118 3.45 -22.34 -23.13
N GLY A 119 2.67 -22.25 -22.05
CA GLY A 119 1.27 -21.83 -22.06
C GLY A 119 1.04 -20.32 -22.09
N GLY A 120 2.09 -19.49 -22.12
CA GLY A 120 1.99 -18.04 -22.20
C GLY A 120 1.82 -17.30 -20.85
N PHE A 121 2.00 -17.99 -19.72
CA PHE A 121 1.94 -17.38 -18.39
C PHE A 121 3.33 -17.09 -17.84
N ILE A 122 3.51 -15.93 -17.22
CA ILE A 122 4.72 -15.57 -16.48
C ILE A 122 4.59 -16.08 -15.03
N LEU A 123 5.63 -16.76 -14.53
CA LEU A 123 5.66 -17.25 -13.16
C LEU A 123 6.03 -16.14 -12.17
N ASN A 124 5.41 -16.16 -11.00
CA ASN A 124 5.75 -15.25 -9.90
C ASN A 124 7.12 -15.60 -9.30
N ASN A 125 7.71 -14.65 -8.57
CA ASN A 125 8.88 -14.85 -7.72
C ASN A 125 8.56 -14.67 -6.24
N ALA A 126 7.34 -15.02 -5.79
CA ALA A 126 6.90 -14.76 -4.42
C ALA A 126 7.76 -15.46 -3.35
N LEU A 127 8.45 -16.54 -3.70
CA LEU A 127 9.35 -17.25 -2.78
C LEU A 127 10.58 -16.42 -2.39
N GLU A 128 10.91 -15.34 -3.11
CA GLU A 128 11.95 -14.38 -2.72
C GLU A 128 11.61 -13.67 -1.40
N ASN A 129 10.34 -13.62 -1.01
CA ASN A 129 9.92 -12.96 0.23
C ASN A 129 10.19 -13.82 1.48
N PHE A 130 10.74 -15.03 1.35
CA PHE A 130 11.20 -15.75 2.54
C PHE A 130 12.43 -15.06 3.14
N GLY A 131 12.50 -15.05 4.46
CA GLY A 131 13.61 -14.47 5.21
C GLY A 131 14.16 -15.46 6.22
N THR A 132 14.46 -14.96 7.42
CA THR A 132 14.91 -15.78 8.55
C THR A 132 13.79 -15.94 9.60
N GLY A 133 14.06 -16.71 10.66
CA GLY A 133 13.14 -16.89 11.79
C GLY A 133 11.78 -17.49 11.41
N SER A 134 10.69 -16.83 11.83
CA SER A 134 9.32 -17.28 11.58
C SER A 134 8.95 -17.26 10.10
N ASN A 135 9.70 -16.54 9.26
CA ASN A 135 9.54 -16.49 7.81
C ASN A 135 10.65 -17.27 7.06
N SER A 136 11.35 -18.20 7.73
CA SER A 136 12.30 -19.10 7.05
C SER A 136 11.61 -20.01 6.03
N PRO A 137 12.25 -20.31 4.88
CA PRO A 137 11.72 -21.25 3.90
C PRO A 137 11.45 -22.63 4.50
N ALA A 138 10.30 -23.22 4.17
CA ALA A 138 10.00 -24.61 4.49
C ALA A 138 9.05 -25.21 3.44
N PRO A 139 9.10 -26.54 3.18
CA PRO A 139 8.20 -27.18 2.23
C PRO A 139 6.72 -26.91 2.55
N GLY A 140 5.94 -26.50 1.55
CA GLY A 140 4.50 -26.21 1.69
C GLY A 140 4.18 -24.91 2.46
N LYS A 141 5.18 -24.24 3.03
CA LYS A 141 5.00 -22.95 3.71
C LYS A 141 4.82 -21.84 2.69
N ARG A 142 4.02 -20.83 3.06
CA ARG A 142 3.82 -19.62 2.25
C ARG A 142 4.73 -18.52 2.77
N PRO A 143 5.43 -17.78 1.88
CA PRO A 143 6.25 -16.65 2.29
C PRO A 143 5.38 -15.48 2.76
N PHE A 144 5.99 -14.57 3.51
CA PHE A 144 5.37 -13.30 3.86
C PHE A 144 5.03 -12.46 2.61
N THR A 145 4.00 -11.62 2.68
CA THR A 145 3.65 -10.69 1.60
C THR A 145 3.22 -9.34 2.14
N LEU A 146 3.65 -8.28 1.46
CA LEU A 146 3.20 -6.90 1.69
C LEU A 146 1.85 -6.58 1.04
N ALA A 147 1.33 -7.47 0.18
CA ALA A 147 0.02 -7.28 -0.43
C ALA A 147 -1.09 -7.33 0.62
N VAL A 148 -1.93 -6.30 0.63
CA VAL A 148 -2.96 -6.10 1.64
C VAL A 148 -4.27 -5.61 0.99
N PRO A 149 -5.25 -6.50 0.73
CA PRO A 149 -6.62 -6.09 0.53
C PRO A 149 -7.21 -5.59 1.85
N MET A 150 -8.05 -4.56 1.80
CA MET A 150 -8.55 -3.87 2.97
C MET A 150 -10.02 -3.46 2.77
N ILE A 151 -10.84 -3.63 3.80
CA ILE A 151 -12.20 -3.09 3.84
C ILE A 151 -12.31 -2.25 5.11
N ALA A 152 -12.63 -0.98 4.98
CA ALA A 152 -12.84 -0.08 6.12
C ALA A 152 -14.32 0.29 6.21
N VAL A 153 -14.92 0.14 7.38
CA VAL A 153 -16.32 0.45 7.66
C VAL A 153 -16.37 1.41 8.84
N GLN A 154 -16.99 2.58 8.63
CA GLN A 154 -17.16 3.55 9.70
C GLN A 154 -18.23 3.06 10.69
N HIS A 155 -17.90 2.97 11.97
CA HIS A 155 -18.75 2.28 12.96
C HIS A 155 -19.63 3.21 13.80
N ASP A 156 -19.48 4.53 13.66
CA ASP A 156 -20.25 5.53 14.39
C ASP A 156 -21.61 5.86 13.74
N HIS A 157 -21.81 5.53 12.45
CA HIS A 157 -23.05 5.78 11.71
C HIS A 157 -23.47 4.54 10.89
N ILE A 158 -24.77 4.22 10.91
CA ILE A 158 -25.36 3.11 10.12
C ILE A 158 -25.07 3.28 8.61
N CYS A 159 -25.15 4.53 8.13
CA CYS A 159 -24.83 4.92 6.75
C CYS A 159 -23.43 5.54 6.62
N GLY A 160 -22.50 5.15 7.50
CA GLY A 160 -21.13 5.62 7.50
C GLY A 160 -20.35 5.21 6.24
N ARG A 161 -19.18 5.81 6.07
CA ARG A 161 -18.31 5.55 4.92
C ARG A 161 -17.87 4.08 4.90
N ARG A 162 -17.98 3.45 3.72
CA ARG A 162 -17.42 2.12 3.43
C ARG A 162 -16.38 2.27 2.33
N LEU A 163 -15.17 1.81 2.59
CA LEU A 163 -14.05 1.90 1.66
C LEU A 163 -13.53 0.51 1.36
N VAL A 164 -13.51 0.14 0.07
CA VAL A 164 -12.98 -1.14 -0.40
C VAL A 164 -11.68 -0.85 -1.14
N LEU A 165 -10.57 -1.12 -0.47
CA LEU A 165 -9.24 -0.67 -0.83
C LEU A 165 -8.27 -1.85 -0.90
N GLY A 166 -7.10 -1.62 -1.46
CA GLY A 166 -6.03 -2.59 -1.43
C GLY A 166 -4.76 -2.07 -2.06
N ALA A 167 -3.64 -2.63 -1.66
CA ALA A 167 -2.34 -2.30 -2.23
C ALA A 167 -1.47 -3.55 -2.34
N GLY A 168 -0.59 -3.59 -3.34
CA GLY A 168 0.48 -4.58 -3.42
C GLY A 168 1.58 -4.38 -2.36
N ASP A 169 1.61 -3.21 -1.73
CA ASP A 169 2.61 -2.78 -0.75
C ASP A 169 1.92 -2.12 0.45
N ALA A 170 2.11 -2.70 1.64
CA ALA A 170 1.51 -2.22 2.87
C ALA A 170 1.98 -0.80 3.27
N THR A 171 3.16 -0.36 2.86
CA THR A 171 3.64 1.00 3.15
C THR A 171 2.82 2.05 2.40
N VAL A 172 2.39 1.74 1.18
CA VAL A 172 1.48 2.56 0.38
C VAL A 172 0.06 2.51 0.96
N ALA A 173 -0.37 1.32 1.41
CA ALA A 173 -1.66 1.16 2.08
C ALA A 173 -1.78 2.06 3.33
N ILE A 174 -0.74 2.13 4.17
CA ILE A 174 -0.71 2.97 5.37
C ILE A 174 -0.91 4.44 5.00
N GLN A 175 -0.15 4.94 4.02
CA GLN A 175 -0.26 6.34 3.57
C GLN A 175 -1.67 6.66 3.06
N LEU A 176 -2.26 5.75 2.27
CA LEU A 176 -3.62 5.90 1.77
C LEU A 176 -4.66 5.90 2.91
N LEU A 177 -4.53 4.98 3.87
CA LEU A 177 -5.44 4.89 5.01
C LEU A 177 -5.33 6.13 5.91
N THR A 178 -4.13 6.65 6.16
CA THR A 178 -3.96 7.89 6.94
C THR A 178 -4.68 9.06 6.27
N ARG A 179 -4.54 9.22 4.95
CA ARG A 179 -5.23 10.28 4.18
C ARG A 179 -6.75 10.15 4.28
N LEU A 180 -7.28 8.96 4.00
CA LEU A 180 -8.72 8.74 3.91
C LEU A 180 -9.43 8.69 5.28
N LEU A 181 -8.78 8.12 6.30
CA LEU A 181 -9.39 7.82 7.60
C LEU A 181 -9.01 8.82 8.69
N ALA A 182 -7.77 9.33 8.70
CA ALA A 182 -7.33 10.29 9.70
C ALA A 182 -7.52 11.75 9.24
N PHE A 183 -7.14 12.08 8.01
CA PHE A 183 -7.30 13.43 7.47
C PHE A 183 -8.66 13.68 6.82
N GLY A 184 -9.42 12.61 6.55
CA GLY A 184 -10.76 12.72 5.97
C GLY A 184 -10.74 13.15 4.50
N ASP A 185 -9.63 12.95 3.80
CA ASP A 185 -9.53 13.24 2.37
C ASP A 185 -10.57 12.41 1.59
N ASN A 186 -11.07 12.97 0.49
CA ASN A 186 -11.87 12.21 -0.45
C ASN A 186 -10.99 11.22 -1.24
N ALA A 187 -11.63 10.26 -1.92
CA ALA A 187 -10.92 9.19 -2.63
C ALA A 187 -9.90 9.73 -3.66
N THR A 188 -10.28 10.76 -4.42
CA THR A 188 -9.39 11.36 -5.43
C THR A 188 -8.17 11.99 -4.78
N LEU A 189 -8.35 12.85 -3.76
CA LEU A 189 -7.24 13.51 -3.08
C LEU A 189 -6.34 12.51 -2.35
N GLY A 190 -6.92 11.48 -1.73
CA GLY A 190 -6.15 10.43 -1.06
C GLY A 190 -5.31 9.59 -2.03
N VAL A 191 -5.79 9.35 -3.26
CA VAL A 191 -5.06 8.60 -4.29
C VAL A 191 -4.04 9.47 -5.03
N GLU A 192 -4.35 10.73 -5.30
CA GLU A 192 -3.43 11.64 -6.01
C GLU A 192 -2.35 12.24 -5.09
N ALA A 193 -2.49 12.08 -3.77
CA ALA A 193 -1.49 12.53 -2.82
C ALA A 193 -0.12 11.90 -3.11
N PRO A 194 0.97 12.69 -3.04
CA PRO A 194 2.32 12.19 -3.30
C PRO A 194 2.70 11.12 -2.28
N ARG A 195 3.25 10.00 -2.76
CA ARG A 195 3.70 8.90 -1.91
C ARG A 195 5.20 8.91 -1.74
N PHE A 196 5.63 8.36 -0.61
CA PHE A 196 7.00 7.91 -0.45
C PHE A 196 7.03 6.38 -0.38
N ARG A 197 8.17 5.80 -0.73
CA ARG A 197 8.46 4.38 -0.57
C ARG A 197 9.76 4.26 0.19
N VAL A 198 9.83 3.29 1.09
CA VAL A 198 11.08 2.89 1.72
C VAL A 198 11.82 2.02 0.70
N ALA A 199 13.00 2.47 0.28
CA ALA A 199 13.83 1.75 -0.69
C ALA A 199 14.74 0.73 0.01
N HIS A 200 15.38 -0.11 -0.82
CA HIS A 200 16.25 -1.22 -0.44
C HIS A 200 17.20 -0.88 0.73
N GLY A 201 17.23 -1.74 1.75
CA GLY A 201 18.01 -1.60 2.98
C GLY A 201 17.33 -0.80 4.09
N GLY A 202 16.11 -0.29 3.89
CA GLY A 202 15.41 0.51 4.89
C GLY A 202 16.02 1.89 5.15
N THR A 203 17.06 2.26 4.40
CA THR A 203 17.90 3.43 4.67
C THR A 203 17.57 4.62 3.76
N PHE A 204 16.80 4.42 2.70
CA PHE A 204 16.49 5.46 1.71
C PHE A 204 14.99 5.61 1.54
N LEU A 205 14.53 6.85 1.40
CA LEU A 205 13.14 7.18 1.03
C LEU A 205 13.12 7.64 -0.43
N LYS A 206 12.27 7.00 -1.23
CA LYS A 206 11.99 7.42 -2.61
C LYS A 206 10.66 8.14 -2.63
N LEU A 207 10.65 9.39 -3.07
CA LEU A 207 9.43 10.19 -3.21
C LEU A 207 8.92 10.13 -4.65
N GLU A 208 7.60 10.19 -4.81
CA GLU A 208 6.97 10.41 -6.10
C GLU A 208 7.23 11.84 -6.61
N ASP A 209 7.38 11.97 -7.93
CA ASP A 209 7.80 13.20 -8.59
C ASP A 209 6.60 14.16 -8.76
N TYR A 210 6.22 14.84 -7.67
CA TYR A 210 5.01 15.68 -7.59
C TYR A 210 4.97 16.84 -8.61
N LEU A 211 6.12 17.37 -9.03
CA LEU A 211 6.20 18.53 -9.92
C LEU A 211 5.90 18.23 -11.40
N ARG A 212 5.98 16.96 -11.85
CA ARG A 212 5.63 16.58 -13.24
C ARG A 212 4.14 16.33 -13.45
N ALA A 213 3.41 15.89 -12.42
CA ALA A 213 1.99 15.59 -12.53
C ALA A 213 1.14 16.86 -12.73
N ARG A 214 1.51 17.97 -12.06
CA ARG A 214 0.76 19.23 -12.16
C ARG A 214 0.91 19.89 -13.54
N SER A 215 2.05 19.76 -14.23
CA SER A 215 2.22 20.32 -15.58
C SER A 215 1.45 19.57 -16.67
N MET A 216 1.14 18.28 -16.46
CA MET A 216 0.29 17.50 -17.38
C MET A 216 -1.20 17.77 -17.17
N VAL A 217 -1.66 18.02 -15.94
CA VAL A 217 -3.08 18.30 -15.65
C VAL A 217 -3.43 19.77 -15.92
N VAL A 218 -2.48 20.69 -15.77
CA VAL A 218 -2.67 22.12 -16.09
C VAL A 218 -2.33 22.44 -17.57
N GLY A 219 -1.75 21.49 -18.30
CA GLY A 219 -1.38 21.64 -19.71
C GLY A 219 -2.53 21.41 -20.69
N SER A 220 -3.63 22.15 -20.59
CA SER A 220 -4.58 22.25 -21.72
C SER A 220 -5.37 23.55 -21.84
N ASP A 221 -5.01 24.66 -21.18
CA ASP A 221 -5.76 25.90 -21.47
C ASP A 221 -5.09 27.27 -21.28
N GLU A 222 -3.76 27.42 -21.26
CA GLU A 222 -3.17 28.76 -21.41
C GLU A 222 -1.91 28.74 -22.28
N SER A 223 -1.93 29.56 -23.34
CA SER A 223 -0.84 29.91 -24.28
C SER A 223 -0.67 29.12 -25.59
N LEU A 224 -1.76 28.91 -26.35
CA LEU A 224 -1.65 28.93 -27.82
C LEU A 224 -1.59 30.39 -28.30
N GLN A 225 -0.44 31.04 -28.14
CA GLN A 225 -0.14 32.23 -28.93
C GLN A 225 0.04 31.80 -30.39
N ARG A 226 -0.85 32.29 -31.25
CA ARG A 226 -0.75 32.14 -32.71
C ARG A 226 0.56 32.80 -33.17
N GLN A 227 1.44 32.03 -33.81
CA GLN A 227 2.45 32.62 -34.68
C GLN A 227 1.75 33.23 -35.90
N PRO A 228 2.12 34.46 -36.34
CA PRO A 228 1.60 35.01 -37.57
C PRO A 228 2.17 34.26 -38.79
N PRO A 229 1.45 34.22 -39.92
CA PRO A 229 1.93 33.57 -41.12
C PRO A 229 3.14 34.30 -41.69
N ILE A 230 4.12 33.53 -42.13
CA ILE A 230 5.25 34.01 -42.93
C ILE A 230 4.72 34.16 -44.36
N ASP A 231 4.88 35.36 -44.92
CA ASP A 231 4.62 35.68 -46.33
C ASP A 231 5.47 34.83 -47.30
#